data_AF-A0A1X1FGN6-F1
#
_entry.id   AF-A0A1X1FGN6-F1
#
_cell.length_a   1.000
_cell.length_b   1.000
_cell.length_c   1.000
_cell.angle_alpha   90.00
_cell.angle_beta   90.00
_cell.angle_gamma   90.00
#
_symmetry.space_group_name_H-M   'P 1'
#
loop_
_entity.id
_entity.type
_entity.pdbx_description
1 polymer ?
#
loop_
_entity_poly.entity_id
_entity_poly.type
_entity_poly.pdbx_seq_one_letter_code
_entity_poly.pdbx_strand_id
1 'polypeptide(L)'
;MHLNLNKSLILGLAAISLTATTGILTTNVSAKSYARITSNQALQTAPQNRNVTTNGTSALYTKAGTLRGARVIASKYTLQRYGTSKKSSQYFRAYRVATTNRGSVYYKIVSFNGVYRGWIYGGNVSGTFSGGVNPANTMENANMPVQKTGYTLNNINKYTLWVDPKWSQYKAKQVDMSSYTAGDTFTISDAAMKTRENYLYYKVTDDKNSAIVGWVYSGGLNAPNSQPATKDNSVKINYVNAAGQSVGAYTWIIQKTDLKDSATLTNGAKLGDILNNPTELTTVATKNVPTGYKISDTQSPTNLPASVTVGTNDYLIYVDPVTMNFTSPVAYYLTNTGQQISPSQLKANTYPILTDAEMAVFSSNTQGTIPAKVFDNTIFSDSNKLATLTGVAVTNADGTTSTPTYYFNKSATVAANASAKYGDTLKLYYTQPQR
;
A
#
# COMPACT_ATOMS: atom_id res chain seq x y z
N MET A 1 39.23 44.40 21.27
CA MET A 1 38.93 43.87 19.91
C MET A 1 37.48 44.22 19.61
N HIS A 2 37.21 45.44 19.16
CA HIS A 2 37.26 45.93 17.78
C HIS A 2 35.87 45.86 17.08
N LEU A 3 35.18 47.01 17.16
CA LEU A 3 34.22 47.69 16.26
C LEU A 3 32.92 46.97 15.84
N ASN A 4 31.73 47.42 16.24
CA ASN A 4 30.94 48.66 15.90
C ASN A 4 30.11 48.53 14.61
N LEU A 5 28.76 48.62 14.67
CA LEU A 5 27.90 49.83 14.58
C LEU A 5 28.10 50.56 13.22
N ASN A 6 27.11 50.99 12.43
CA ASN A 6 25.79 51.51 12.74
C ASN A 6 25.01 51.78 11.43
N LYS A 7 23.69 52.00 11.58
CA LYS A 7 22.84 52.69 10.61
C LYS A 7 23.33 54.14 10.38
N SER A 8 23.24 54.65 9.15
CA SER A 8 23.09 56.09 8.92
C SER A 8 22.42 56.39 7.57
N LEU A 9 21.31 57.10 7.70
CA LEU A 9 20.58 57.83 6.69
C LEU A 9 21.36 59.14 6.44
N ILE A 10 21.71 59.47 5.20
CA ILE A 10 22.18 60.82 4.85
C ILE A 10 21.39 61.30 3.64
N LEU A 11 20.55 62.30 3.91
CA LEU A 11 19.95 63.22 2.94
C LEU A 11 21.04 64.18 2.48
N GLY A 12 21.24 64.29 1.18
CA GLY A 12 22.10 65.30 0.56
C GLY A 12 21.38 65.92 -0.63
N LEU A 13 20.82 67.10 -0.42
CA LEU A 13 20.43 68.04 -1.48
C LEU A 13 21.71 68.74 -1.98
N ALA A 14 21.95 68.71 -3.28
CA ALA A 14 22.77 69.69 -3.99
C ALA A 14 22.27 69.77 -5.44
N ALA A 15 22.13 71.00 -5.94
CA ALA A 15 21.50 71.34 -7.21
C ALA A 15 22.52 71.97 -8.18
N ILE A 16 22.34 71.71 -9.49
CA ILE A 16 22.71 72.54 -10.68
C ILE A 16 24.24 72.60 -10.96
N SER A 17 24.84 72.28 -12.13
CA SER A 17 24.44 72.48 -13.54
C SER A 17 25.46 71.87 -14.56
N LEU A 18 25.03 71.82 -15.84
CA LEU A 18 25.76 71.85 -17.13
C LEU A 18 26.19 70.54 -17.84
N THR A 19 25.38 70.23 -18.87
CA THR A 19 25.73 69.74 -20.23
C THR A 19 26.64 68.52 -20.40
N ALA A 20 26.02 67.39 -20.72
CA ALA A 20 26.50 66.46 -21.74
C ALA A 20 25.30 65.75 -22.37
N THR A 21 25.11 65.96 -23.68
CA THR A 21 24.19 65.19 -24.52
C THR A 21 24.66 63.74 -24.58
N THR A 22 24.02 62.86 -23.83
CA THR A 22 24.12 61.41 -24.02
C THR A 22 22.71 60.85 -24.01
N GLY A 23 22.40 60.01 -25.00
CA GLY A 23 21.06 59.51 -25.27
C GLY A 23 20.40 58.97 -24.00
N ILE A 24 19.20 59.47 -23.72
CA ILE A 24 18.30 58.85 -22.74
C ILE A 24 17.96 57.47 -23.30
N LEU A 25 18.76 56.47 -22.92
CA LEU A 25 18.27 55.10 -22.86
C LEU A 25 17.15 55.14 -21.83
N THR A 26 15.92 55.33 -22.30
CA THR A 26 14.73 55.05 -21.50
C THR A 26 14.87 53.59 -21.09
N THR A 27 15.33 53.36 -19.87
CA THR A 27 15.22 52.06 -19.25
C THR A 27 13.71 51.82 -19.19
N ASN A 28 13.21 51.00 -20.11
CA ASN A 28 11.86 50.50 -20.07
C ASN A 28 11.76 49.71 -18.76
N VAL A 29 11.35 50.39 -17.68
CA VAL A 29 10.94 49.77 -16.43
C VAL A 29 9.66 49.03 -16.77
N SER A 30 9.82 47.81 -17.29
CA SER A 30 8.70 46.90 -17.50
C SER A 30 8.09 46.63 -16.13
N ALA A 31 6.91 47.21 -15.89
CA ALA A 31 6.17 46.96 -14.67
C ALA A 31 5.99 45.45 -14.50
N LYS A 32 6.36 44.92 -13.34
CA LYS A 32 6.25 43.49 -13.03
C LYS A 32 4.80 43.05 -13.24
N SER A 33 4.54 42.37 -14.36
CA SER A 33 3.20 41.87 -14.66
C SER A 33 2.92 40.64 -13.80
N TYR A 34 1.79 40.67 -13.11
CA TYR A 34 1.32 39.55 -12.28
C TYR A 34 0.30 38.72 -13.06
N ALA A 35 0.22 37.43 -12.74
CA ALA A 35 -0.86 36.60 -13.26
C ALA A 35 -2.20 37.00 -12.62
N ARG A 36 -3.30 36.61 -13.25
CA ARG A 36 -4.67 36.65 -12.71
C ARG A 36 -5.28 35.26 -12.74
N ILE A 37 -6.22 34.98 -11.84
CA ILE A 37 -6.98 33.73 -11.84
C ILE A 37 -8.03 33.77 -12.96
N THR A 38 -8.10 32.72 -13.77
CA THR A 38 -9.13 32.52 -14.80
C THR A 38 -10.15 31.46 -14.38
N SER A 39 -9.79 30.53 -13.50
CA SER A 39 -10.71 29.54 -12.94
C SER A 39 -10.37 29.23 -11.48
N ASN A 40 -11.37 28.89 -10.68
CA ASN A 40 -11.18 28.44 -9.30
C ASN A 40 -12.34 27.55 -8.87
N GLN A 41 -12.13 26.23 -8.92
CA GLN A 41 -13.19 25.25 -8.70
C GLN A 41 -12.84 24.29 -7.56
N ALA A 42 -13.89 23.79 -6.90
CA ALA A 42 -13.73 22.66 -5.97
C ALA A 42 -13.45 21.38 -6.77
N LEU A 43 -12.57 20.53 -6.24
CA LEU A 43 -12.38 19.20 -6.83
C LEU A 43 -13.56 18.31 -6.48
N GLN A 44 -14.18 17.69 -7.49
CA GLN A 44 -15.38 16.86 -7.33
C GLN A 44 -15.07 15.36 -7.21
N THR A 45 -13.82 14.95 -7.42
CA THR A 45 -13.43 13.54 -7.28
C THR A 45 -13.54 13.06 -5.83
N ALA A 46 -13.71 11.75 -5.67
CA ALA A 46 -13.82 11.13 -4.36
C ALA A 46 -12.63 11.53 -3.46
N PRO A 47 -12.84 11.77 -2.14
CA PRO A 47 -11.78 12.19 -1.23
C PRO A 47 -10.50 11.38 -1.42
N GLN A 48 -10.53 10.06 -1.31
CA GLN A 48 -9.36 9.18 -1.40
C GLN A 48 -8.47 9.41 -2.65
N ASN A 49 -9.04 9.82 -3.78
CA ASN A 49 -8.31 10.09 -5.04
C ASN A 49 -7.60 11.45 -5.06
N ARG A 50 -7.69 12.23 -3.97
CA ARG A 50 -7.11 13.56 -3.83
C ARG A 50 -6.08 13.64 -2.71
N ASN A 51 -5.56 12.48 -2.28
CA ASN A 51 -4.44 12.40 -1.36
C ASN A 51 -3.16 12.73 -2.14
N VAL A 52 -2.36 13.64 -1.60
CA VAL A 52 -1.10 14.06 -2.22
C VAL A 52 0.01 14.13 -1.19
N THR A 53 1.23 13.95 -1.68
CA THR A 53 2.47 14.27 -0.96
C THR A 53 3.17 15.43 -1.65
N THR A 54 3.95 16.20 -0.91
CA THR A 54 4.74 17.30 -1.47
C THR A 54 6.14 16.81 -1.87
N ASN A 55 6.76 17.45 -2.87
CA ASN A 55 8.09 17.06 -3.38
C ASN A 55 9.15 18.16 -3.23
N GLY A 56 8.84 19.22 -2.48
CA GLY A 56 9.78 20.30 -2.17
C GLY A 56 10.14 21.24 -3.33
N THR A 57 9.66 21.00 -4.56
CA THR A 57 10.03 21.86 -5.72
C THR A 57 9.35 23.23 -5.69
N SER A 58 8.20 23.32 -5.03
CA SER A 58 7.36 24.53 -4.93
C SER A 58 7.02 24.83 -3.47
N ALA A 59 6.88 26.11 -3.14
CA ALA A 59 6.42 26.54 -1.82
C ALA A 59 4.88 26.55 -1.72
N LEU A 60 4.36 26.60 -0.50
CA LEU A 60 2.94 26.81 -0.21
C LEU A 60 2.67 28.30 -0.03
N TYR A 61 1.59 28.81 -0.61
CA TYR A 61 1.27 30.24 -0.60
C TYR A 61 -0.16 30.52 -0.11
N THR A 62 -0.42 31.77 0.29
CA THR A 62 -1.75 32.28 0.68
C THR A 62 -2.76 32.32 -0.49
N LYS A 63 -2.26 32.53 -1.71
CA LYS A 63 -2.96 32.51 -2.99
C LYS A 63 -1.99 31.97 -4.06
N ALA A 64 -2.42 31.74 -5.30
CA ALA A 64 -1.51 31.26 -6.34
C ALA A 64 -0.24 32.13 -6.42
N GLY A 65 0.94 31.50 -6.46
CA GLY A 65 2.23 32.13 -6.16
C GLY A 65 2.64 33.25 -7.14
N THR A 66 2.07 33.27 -8.34
CA THR A 66 2.31 34.28 -9.37
C THR A 66 1.37 35.50 -9.29
N LEU A 67 0.40 35.48 -8.36
CA LEU A 67 -0.51 36.60 -8.14
C LEU A 67 0.13 37.71 -7.29
N ARG A 68 -0.34 38.95 -7.47
CA ARG A 68 0.07 40.08 -6.63
C ARG A 68 -0.27 39.83 -5.15
N GLY A 69 0.73 40.03 -4.29
CA GLY A 69 0.60 39.88 -2.84
C GLY A 69 0.51 38.42 -2.36
N ALA A 70 0.94 37.43 -3.16
CA ALA A 70 1.10 36.07 -2.69
C ALA A 70 2.23 35.98 -1.64
N ARG A 71 1.89 35.52 -0.43
CA ARG A 71 2.84 35.30 0.68
C ARG A 71 3.08 33.81 0.88
N VAL A 72 4.32 33.43 1.19
CA VAL A 72 4.71 32.05 1.52
C VAL A 72 4.16 31.67 2.89
N ILE A 73 3.48 30.52 2.97
CA ILE A 73 2.99 29.87 4.20
C ILE A 73 3.98 28.79 4.67
N ALA A 74 4.53 28.03 3.72
CA ALA A 74 5.55 27.02 3.99
C ALA A 74 6.59 27.03 2.87
N SER A 75 7.86 27.01 3.23
CA SER A 75 8.96 27.02 2.27
C SER A 75 9.06 25.67 1.52
N LYS A 76 9.80 25.69 0.41
CA LYS A 76 10.20 24.48 -0.33
C LYS A 76 10.81 23.42 0.60
N TYR A 77 11.71 23.83 1.48
CA TYR A 77 12.38 22.95 2.44
C TYR A 77 11.39 22.31 3.44
N THR A 78 10.46 23.09 3.99
CA THR A 78 9.42 22.57 4.89
C THR A 78 8.56 21.52 4.18
N LEU A 79 8.20 21.78 2.93
CA LEU A 79 7.40 20.85 2.14
C LEU A 79 8.19 19.62 1.68
N GLN A 80 9.50 19.73 1.46
CA GLN A 80 10.36 18.56 1.26
C GLN A 80 10.32 17.65 2.49
N ARG A 81 10.47 18.22 3.69
CA ARG A 81 10.41 17.47 4.95
C ARG A 81 9.07 16.77 5.18
N TYR A 82 7.96 17.42 4.84
CA TYR A 82 6.63 16.78 4.89
C TYR A 82 6.48 15.68 3.84
N GLY A 83 7.09 15.89 2.66
CA GLY A 83 7.11 14.96 1.54
C GLY A 83 7.79 13.63 1.87
N THR A 84 8.95 13.71 2.53
CA THR A 84 9.80 12.56 2.89
C THR A 84 9.54 12.02 4.30
N SER A 85 8.58 12.58 5.02
CA SER A 85 8.28 12.16 6.38
C SER A 85 7.66 10.77 6.43
N LYS A 86 8.01 10.00 7.47
CA LYS A 86 7.37 8.72 7.82
C LYS A 86 6.07 8.88 8.61
N LYS A 87 5.54 10.10 8.77
CA LYS A 87 4.27 10.35 9.49
C LYS A 87 3.12 10.55 8.50
N SER A 88 2.09 9.72 8.58
CA SER A 88 0.88 9.83 7.74
C SER A 88 0.08 11.09 8.04
N SER A 89 0.18 11.64 9.25
CA SER A 89 -0.43 12.94 9.59
C SER A 89 0.13 14.12 8.77
N GLN A 90 1.20 13.91 8.01
CA GLN A 90 1.87 14.90 7.18
C GLN A 90 1.61 14.71 5.67
N TYR A 91 0.72 13.79 5.30
CA TYR A 91 0.10 13.82 3.98
C TYR A 91 -0.80 15.05 3.83
N PHE A 92 -1.22 15.32 2.59
CA PHE A 92 -2.12 16.42 2.26
C PHE A 92 -3.35 15.95 1.49
N ARG A 93 -4.44 16.69 1.63
CA ARG A 93 -5.63 16.60 0.78
C ARG A 93 -5.66 17.82 -0.15
N ALA A 94 -5.74 17.59 -1.45
CA ALA A 94 -6.13 18.63 -2.40
C ALA A 94 -7.66 18.74 -2.45
N TYR A 95 -8.20 19.96 -2.45
CA TYR A 95 -9.67 20.17 -2.43
C TYR A 95 -10.17 21.28 -3.36
N ARG A 96 -9.28 22.11 -3.91
CA ARG A 96 -9.61 23.05 -4.99
C ARG A 96 -8.49 23.10 -6.01
N VAL A 97 -8.83 23.53 -7.22
CA VAL A 97 -7.90 23.78 -8.32
C VAL A 97 -8.19 25.17 -8.90
N ALA A 98 -7.13 25.88 -9.30
CA ALA A 98 -7.24 27.17 -9.97
C ALA A 98 -6.25 27.28 -11.11
N THR A 99 -6.68 27.84 -12.23
CA THR A 99 -5.82 28.14 -13.38
C THR A 99 -5.59 29.64 -13.48
N THR A 100 -4.39 30.03 -13.88
CA THR A 100 -4.04 31.42 -14.14
C THR A 100 -4.17 31.76 -15.62
N ASN A 101 -4.21 33.05 -15.97
CA ASN A 101 -4.15 33.51 -17.37
C ASN A 101 -2.84 33.15 -18.10
N ARG A 102 -1.86 32.58 -17.39
CA ARG A 102 -0.59 32.07 -17.95
C ARG A 102 -0.56 30.55 -18.07
N GLY A 103 -1.70 29.87 -17.93
CA GLY A 103 -1.81 28.41 -18.03
C GLY A 103 -1.35 27.63 -16.79
N SER A 104 -0.68 28.26 -15.83
CA SER A 104 -0.26 27.59 -14.59
C SER A 104 -1.46 27.15 -13.75
N VAL A 105 -1.42 25.92 -13.27
CA VAL A 105 -2.41 25.31 -12.38
C VAL A 105 -1.89 25.30 -10.95
N TYR A 106 -2.76 25.66 -10.00
CA TYR A 106 -2.49 25.62 -8.56
C TYR A 106 -3.55 24.80 -7.84
N TYR A 107 -3.12 24.00 -6.86
CA TYR A 107 -4.03 23.26 -5.98
C TYR A 107 -4.08 23.91 -4.61
N LYS A 108 -5.30 24.01 -4.05
CA LYS A 108 -5.48 24.32 -2.64
C LYS A 108 -5.39 23.02 -1.85
N ILE A 109 -4.39 22.93 -0.97
CA ILE A 109 -4.11 21.74 -0.17
C ILE A 109 -4.20 22.03 1.33
N VAL A 110 -4.42 20.98 2.12
CA VAL A 110 -4.38 21.01 3.58
C VAL A 110 -3.67 19.76 4.11
N SER A 111 -2.73 19.91 5.04
CA SER A 111 -2.08 18.76 5.67
C SER A 111 -3.08 18.00 6.54
N PHE A 112 -2.88 16.70 6.72
CA PHE A 112 -3.82 15.88 7.47
C PHE A 112 -3.97 16.36 8.91
N ASN A 113 -2.85 16.68 9.57
CA ASN A 113 -2.81 17.32 10.89
C ASN A 113 -3.32 18.78 10.91
N GLY A 114 -3.72 19.36 9.78
CA GLY A 114 -4.30 20.71 9.68
C GLY A 114 -3.34 21.88 9.80
N VAL A 115 -2.05 21.64 10.10
CA VAL A 115 -1.04 22.69 10.35
C VAL A 115 -0.82 23.59 9.13
N TYR A 116 -0.76 23.02 7.92
CA TYR A 116 -0.50 23.77 6.70
C TYR A 116 -1.70 23.75 5.77
N ARG A 117 -2.12 24.93 5.30
CA ARG A 117 -3.19 25.11 4.33
C ARG A 117 -2.87 26.26 3.40
N GLY A 118 -2.93 26.03 2.09
CA GLY A 118 -2.60 27.08 1.11
C GLY A 118 -2.66 26.57 -0.33
N TRP A 119 -2.13 27.38 -1.24
CA TRP A 119 -2.04 27.11 -2.67
C TRP A 119 -0.63 26.72 -3.07
N ILE A 120 -0.48 25.63 -3.80
CA ILE A 120 0.79 25.13 -4.32
C ILE A 120 0.71 24.96 -5.83
N TYR A 121 1.81 25.22 -6.53
CA TYR A 121 1.89 24.99 -7.97
C TYR A 121 1.72 23.50 -8.27
N GLY A 122 0.85 23.18 -9.24
CA GLY A 122 0.42 21.82 -9.57
C GLY A 122 0.80 21.35 -10.97
N GLY A 123 1.54 22.16 -11.73
CA GLY A 123 1.85 21.94 -13.15
C GLY A 123 1.03 22.85 -14.07
N ASN A 124 0.89 22.44 -15.33
CA ASN A 124 0.10 23.17 -16.34
C ASN A 124 -1.18 22.43 -16.75
N VAL A 125 -1.38 21.20 -16.26
CA VAL A 125 -2.55 20.38 -16.54
C VAL A 125 -3.32 20.12 -15.25
N SER A 126 -4.64 20.30 -15.31
CA SER A 126 -5.52 20.04 -14.17
C SER A 126 -5.74 18.52 -14.02
N GLY A 127 -5.84 18.04 -12.78
CA GLY A 127 -6.08 16.63 -12.43
C GLY A 127 -4.83 15.77 -12.29
N THR A 128 -3.66 16.21 -12.75
CA THR A 128 -2.47 15.34 -12.87
C THR A 128 -1.49 15.42 -11.69
N PHE A 129 -1.60 16.44 -10.82
CA PHE A 129 -0.67 16.68 -9.71
C PHE A 129 0.80 16.54 -10.13
N SER A 130 1.28 17.39 -11.04
CA SER A 130 2.59 17.26 -11.70
C SER A 130 3.60 18.36 -11.31
N GLY A 131 3.25 19.19 -10.32
CA GLY A 131 4.04 20.33 -9.87
C GLY A 131 4.75 20.06 -8.54
N GLY A 132 4.47 20.87 -7.53
CA GLY A 132 4.99 20.73 -6.17
C GLY A 132 4.39 19.59 -5.34
N VAL A 133 3.49 18.81 -5.94
CA VAL A 133 2.74 17.72 -5.32
C VAL A 133 2.71 16.53 -6.24
N ASN A 134 2.65 15.33 -5.67
CA ASN A 134 2.44 14.07 -6.37
C ASN A 134 1.23 13.35 -5.73
N PRO A 135 0.48 12.51 -6.48
CA PRO A 135 -0.51 11.61 -5.90
C PRO A 135 0.09 10.74 -4.80
N ALA A 136 -0.70 10.39 -3.79
CA ALA A 136 -0.25 9.55 -2.70
C ALA A 136 -1.29 8.51 -2.29
N ASN A 137 -0.89 7.23 -2.33
CA ASN A 137 -1.60 6.16 -1.66
C ASN A 137 -1.19 6.17 -0.18
N THR A 138 -2.17 6.34 0.70
CA THR A 138 -1.95 6.41 2.15
C THR A 138 -2.06 5.05 2.83
N MET A 139 -2.62 4.08 2.12
CA MET A 139 -2.79 2.70 2.53
C MET A 139 -2.38 1.77 1.38
N GLU A 140 -1.98 0.57 1.72
CA GLU A 140 -1.80 -0.56 0.82
C GLU A 140 -2.52 -1.80 1.38
N ASN A 141 -2.86 -2.75 0.52
CA ASN A 141 -3.53 -3.97 0.94
C ASN A 141 -2.59 -4.80 1.82
N ALA A 142 -3.15 -5.45 2.84
CA ALA A 142 -2.42 -6.38 3.69
C ALA A 142 -3.11 -7.74 3.73
N ASN A 143 -2.35 -8.78 4.06
CA ASN A 143 -2.91 -10.10 4.22
C ASN A 143 -3.79 -10.16 5.48
N MET A 144 -4.94 -10.80 5.33
CA MET A 144 -5.85 -11.10 6.45
C MET A 144 -5.20 -12.12 7.39
N PRO A 145 -5.46 -12.03 8.70
CA PRO A 145 -5.06 -13.09 9.61
C PRO A 145 -5.83 -14.38 9.33
N VAL A 146 -5.19 -15.51 9.62
CA VAL A 146 -5.77 -16.86 9.45
C VAL A 146 -6.97 -17.07 10.39
N GLN A 147 -6.87 -16.53 11.61
CA GLN A 147 -7.98 -16.41 12.54
C GLN A 147 -8.64 -15.05 12.34
N LYS A 148 -9.96 -15.01 12.19
CA LYS A 148 -10.70 -13.77 11.90
C LYS A 148 -11.61 -13.33 13.03
N THR A 149 -12.11 -14.26 13.85
CA THR A 149 -13.09 -14.00 14.91
C THR A 149 -12.45 -14.09 16.29
N GLY A 150 -13.11 -13.55 17.32
CA GLY A 150 -12.71 -13.72 18.72
C GLY A 150 -11.63 -12.74 19.20
N TYR A 151 -11.31 -11.71 18.42
CA TYR A 151 -10.34 -10.70 18.84
C TYR A 151 -10.95 -9.79 19.92
N THR A 152 -10.19 -9.41 20.93
CA THR A 152 -10.65 -8.44 21.95
C THR A 152 -9.79 -7.18 21.91
N LEU A 153 -10.35 -6.05 22.31
CA LEU A 153 -9.59 -4.80 22.39
C LEU A 153 -8.75 -4.79 23.68
N ASN A 154 -7.43 -4.62 23.57
CA ASN A 154 -6.52 -4.66 24.72
C ASN A 154 -6.76 -3.51 25.70
N ASN A 155 -6.95 -2.30 25.18
CA ASN A 155 -7.18 -1.10 25.98
C ASN A 155 -7.92 -0.04 25.18
N ILE A 156 -9.19 0.19 25.50
CA ILE A 156 -10.06 1.14 24.79
C ILE A 156 -9.61 2.61 24.91
N ASN A 157 -8.96 2.97 26.01
CA ASN A 157 -8.50 4.34 26.24
C ASN A 157 -7.26 4.67 25.38
N LYS A 158 -6.53 3.65 24.92
CA LYS A 158 -5.34 3.78 24.07
C LYS A 158 -5.64 3.48 22.60
N TYR A 159 -6.43 2.43 22.35
CA TYR A 159 -6.77 1.92 21.04
C TYR A 159 -8.27 2.04 20.83
N THR A 160 -8.67 2.54 19.67
CA THR A 160 -10.07 2.72 19.30
C THR A 160 -10.24 2.46 17.81
N LEU A 161 -11.48 2.34 17.38
CA LEU A 161 -11.83 2.14 15.98
C LEU A 161 -11.92 3.49 15.26
N TRP A 162 -11.60 3.49 13.98
CA TRP A 162 -11.67 4.65 13.11
C TRP A 162 -12.49 4.30 11.86
N VAL A 163 -13.27 5.26 11.35
CA VAL A 163 -14.05 5.06 10.11
C VAL A 163 -13.12 4.73 8.93
N ASP A 164 -11.99 5.43 8.87
CA ASP A 164 -10.83 5.14 8.03
C ASP A 164 -9.60 5.05 8.95
N PRO A 165 -8.58 4.21 8.67
CA PRO A 165 -7.40 4.10 9.52
C PRO A 165 -6.83 5.46 9.92
N LYS A 166 -6.36 5.61 11.16
CA LYS A 166 -5.93 6.91 11.69
C LYS A 166 -4.88 7.57 10.79
N TRP A 167 -5.18 8.78 10.33
CA TRP A 167 -4.37 9.57 9.39
C TRP A 167 -4.22 8.95 7.98
N SER A 168 -5.09 8.05 7.56
CA SER A 168 -5.16 7.61 6.15
C SER A 168 -5.88 8.62 5.26
N GLN A 169 -6.74 9.47 5.85
CA GLN A 169 -7.48 10.52 5.17
C GLN A 169 -7.47 11.82 5.99
N TYR A 170 -7.63 12.97 5.32
CA TYR A 170 -7.90 14.23 6.01
C TYR A 170 -9.24 14.15 6.74
N LYS A 171 -9.23 14.48 8.03
CA LYS A 171 -10.38 14.34 8.95
C LYS A 171 -10.87 12.89 9.13
N ALA A 172 -9.98 11.91 9.09
CA ALA A 172 -10.29 10.57 9.61
C ALA A 172 -10.89 10.70 11.02
N LYS A 173 -12.02 10.01 11.27
CA LYS A 173 -12.79 10.11 12.50
C LYS A 173 -12.74 8.81 13.28
N GLN A 174 -12.79 8.92 14.61
CA GLN A 174 -13.05 7.78 15.46
C GLN A 174 -14.50 7.32 15.28
N VAL A 175 -14.71 6.02 15.41
CA VAL A 175 -16.04 5.43 15.52
C VAL A 175 -16.61 5.78 16.89
N ASP A 176 -17.92 5.93 16.97
CA ASP A 176 -18.59 6.07 18.26
C ASP A 176 -18.56 4.72 18.99
N MET A 177 -17.85 4.68 20.11
CA MET A 177 -17.67 3.50 20.95
C MET A 177 -18.53 3.55 22.21
N SER A 178 -19.51 4.46 22.30
CA SER A 178 -20.35 4.64 23.50
C SER A 178 -21.17 3.41 23.87
N SER A 179 -21.56 2.60 22.88
CA SER A 179 -22.32 1.36 23.06
C SER A 179 -21.45 0.09 23.09
N TYR A 180 -20.13 0.22 23.22
CA TYR A 180 -19.20 -0.91 23.31
C TYR A 180 -19.14 -1.46 24.73
N THR A 181 -19.17 -2.78 24.89
CA THR A 181 -18.95 -3.42 26.20
C THR A 181 -17.55 -4.00 26.28
N ALA A 182 -16.84 -3.74 27.38
CA ALA A 182 -15.50 -4.28 27.58
C ALA A 182 -15.51 -5.82 27.58
N GLY A 183 -14.63 -6.43 26.79
CA GLY A 183 -14.55 -7.88 26.63
C GLY A 183 -15.37 -8.42 25.46
N ASP A 184 -16.13 -7.58 24.76
CA ASP A 184 -16.74 -7.98 23.49
C ASP A 184 -15.67 -8.36 22.47
N THR A 185 -16.03 -9.34 21.64
CA THR A 185 -15.17 -9.86 20.60
C THR A 185 -15.45 -9.20 19.26
N PHE A 186 -14.44 -9.21 18.41
CA PHE A 186 -14.47 -8.64 17.09
C PHE A 186 -14.18 -9.69 16.02
N THR A 187 -14.89 -9.54 14.91
CA THR A 187 -14.61 -10.24 13.65
C THR A 187 -13.92 -9.32 12.66
N ILE A 188 -12.74 -9.74 12.18
CA ILE A 188 -11.94 -9.06 11.18
C ILE A 188 -12.50 -9.37 9.78
N SER A 189 -12.80 -8.32 9.02
CA SER A 189 -13.30 -8.39 7.64
C SER A 189 -12.30 -7.93 6.59
N ASP A 190 -11.33 -7.10 6.96
CA ASP A 190 -10.35 -6.52 6.03
C ASP A 190 -9.02 -6.17 6.72
N ALA A 191 -7.95 -6.03 5.95
CA ALA A 191 -6.62 -5.71 6.42
C ALA A 191 -5.89 -4.75 5.47
N ALA A 192 -5.32 -3.68 6.02
CA ALA A 192 -4.58 -2.68 5.26
C ALA A 192 -3.41 -2.12 6.06
N MET A 193 -2.31 -1.79 5.37
CA MET A 193 -1.11 -1.24 5.97
C MET A 193 -0.92 0.22 5.58
N LYS A 194 -0.50 1.07 6.52
CA LYS A 194 -0.14 2.46 6.21
C LYS A 194 1.19 2.53 5.49
N THR A 195 1.25 3.26 4.38
CA THR A 195 2.44 3.35 3.50
C THR A 195 3.63 4.11 4.09
N ARG A 196 3.45 4.88 5.18
CA ARG A 196 4.54 5.65 5.83
C ARG A 196 5.05 5.01 7.13
N GLU A 197 4.16 4.57 8.00
CA GLU A 197 4.52 3.97 9.29
C GLU A 197 4.61 2.44 9.24
N ASN A 198 4.10 1.80 8.19
CA ASN A 198 3.94 0.34 8.09
C ASN A 198 3.10 -0.23 9.25
N TYR A 199 2.11 0.55 9.69
CA TYR A 199 1.18 0.11 10.73
C TYR A 199 0.02 -0.63 10.08
N LEU A 200 -0.15 -1.88 10.48
CA LEU A 200 -1.25 -2.74 10.08
C LEU A 200 -2.52 -2.35 10.82
N TYR A 201 -3.60 -2.20 10.06
CA TYR A 201 -4.95 -2.00 10.57
C TYR A 201 -5.83 -3.13 10.10
N TYR A 202 -6.72 -3.57 10.98
CA TYR A 202 -7.81 -4.49 10.67
C TYR A 202 -9.13 -3.74 10.69
N LYS A 203 -9.97 -4.00 9.69
CA LYS A 203 -11.39 -3.61 9.76
C LYS A 203 -12.11 -4.69 10.55
N VAL A 204 -12.76 -4.28 11.62
CA VAL A 204 -13.45 -5.14 12.57
C VAL A 204 -14.91 -4.75 12.69
N THR A 205 -15.74 -5.74 13.00
CA THR A 205 -17.13 -5.56 13.44
C THR A 205 -17.26 -6.20 14.81
N ASP A 206 -17.90 -5.52 15.75
CA ASP A 206 -18.21 -6.09 17.06
C ASP A 206 -19.25 -7.20 16.93
N ASP A 207 -18.99 -8.34 17.57
CA ASP A 207 -19.79 -9.56 17.41
C ASP A 207 -21.15 -9.47 18.14
N LYS A 208 -21.29 -8.58 19.12
CA LYS A 208 -22.55 -8.35 19.86
C LYS A 208 -23.28 -7.09 19.41
N ASN A 209 -22.58 -6.15 18.77
CA ASN A 209 -23.15 -4.91 18.30
C ASN A 209 -22.61 -4.55 16.90
N SER A 210 -23.30 -5.02 15.86
CA SER A 210 -22.92 -4.81 14.47
C SER A 210 -22.90 -3.34 14.01
N ALA A 211 -23.43 -2.40 14.81
CA ALA A 211 -23.27 -0.97 14.54
C ALA A 211 -21.84 -0.47 14.80
N ILE A 212 -21.07 -1.17 15.64
CA ILE A 212 -19.67 -0.86 15.90
C ILE A 212 -18.81 -1.54 14.82
N VAL A 213 -18.51 -0.77 13.78
CA VAL A 213 -17.66 -1.20 12.67
C VAL A 213 -16.60 -0.15 12.37
N GLY A 214 -15.35 -0.58 12.19
CA GLY A 214 -14.27 0.34 11.85
C GLY A 214 -12.90 -0.30 11.80
N TRP A 215 -11.89 0.53 11.57
CA TRP A 215 -10.50 0.15 11.48
C TRP A 215 -9.78 0.37 12.80
N VAL A 216 -9.10 -0.66 13.28
CA VAL A 216 -8.30 -0.62 14.50
C VAL A 216 -6.86 -1.02 14.20
N TYR A 217 -5.91 -0.38 14.88
CA TYR A 217 -4.50 -0.77 14.79
C TYR A 217 -4.34 -2.20 15.32
N SER A 218 -3.70 -3.09 14.55
CA SER A 218 -3.64 -4.51 14.90
C SER A 218 -2.97 -4.77 16.24
N GLY A 219 -1.92 -4.01 16.59
CA GLY A 219 -1.25 -4.10 17.90
C GLY A 219 -2.08 -3.55 19.07
N GLY A 220 -3.31 -3.09 18.83
CA GLY A 220 -4.29 -2.75 19.85
C GLY A 220 -5.30 -3.87 20.14
N LEU A 221 -5.27 -4.94 19.36
CA LEU A 221 -6.10 -6.12 19.55
C LEU A 221 -5.29 -7.23 20.24
N ASN A 222 -5.95 -7.94 21.13
CA ASN A 222 -5.52 -9.26 21.53
C ASN A 222 -6.17 -10.25 20.57
N ALA A 223 -5.34 -11.08 19.93
CA ALA A 223 -5.87 -12.25 19.25
C ALA A 223 -6.64 -13.11 20.26
N PRO A 224 -7.70 -13.82 19.83
CA PRO A 224 -8.18 -14.93 20.63
C PRO A 224 -6.97 -15.79 20.98
N ASN A 225 -6.93 -16.33 22.18
CA ASN A 225 -5.97 -17.38 22.53
C ASN A 225 -4.52 -16.90 22.63
N SER A 226 -4.29 -15.63 23.00
CA SER A 226 -2.98 -15.00 23.16
C SER A 226 -2.10 -15.55 24.30
N GLN A 227 -2.42 -16.73 24.83
CA GLN A 227 -1.55 -17.45 25.76
C GLN A 227 -0.27 -17.89 25.03
N PRO A 228 0.93 -17.69 25.60
CA PRO A 228 2.13 -18.27 25.01
C PRO A 228 2.00 -19.80 24.96
N ALA A 229 2.51 -20.41 23.90
CA ALA A 229 2.61 -21.86 23.84
C ALA A 229 3.58 -22.36 24.93
N THR A 230 3.13 -23.32 25.69
CA THR A 230 3.85 -24.04 26.74
C THR A 230 3.64 -25.53 26.55
N LYS A 231 4.42 -26.35 27.27
CA LYS A 231 4.23 -27.82 27.27
C LYS A 231 2.88 -28.23 27.84
N ASP A 232 2.26 -27.37 28.64
CA ASP A 232 1.00 -27.67 29.32
C ASP A 232 -0.23 -27.24 28.52
N ASN A 233 -0.08 -26.53 27.40
CA ASN A 233 -1.24 -25.98 26.67
C ASN A 233 -1.15 -26.07 25.14
N SER A 234 -0.16 -26.77 24.59
CA SER A 234 0.04 -26.76 23.14
C SER A 234 0.46 -28.11 22.58
N VAL A 235 0.25 -28.30 21.28
CA VAL A 235 0.71 -29.45 20.50
C VAL A 235 1.47 -28.92 19.29
N LYS A 236 2.67 -29.45 19.06
CA LYS A 236 3.45 -29.12 17.86
C LYS A 236 3.14 -30.13 16.76
N ILE A 237 2.63 -29.62 15.64
CA ILE A 237 2.39 -30.35 14.40
C ILE A 237 3.60 -30.13 13.49
N ASN A 238 4.30 -31.19 13.11
CA ASN A 238 5.40 -31.10 12.15
C ASN A 238 4.93 -31.66 10.81
N TYR A 239 5.14 -30.90 9.73
CA TYR A 239 4.83 -31.33 8.38
C TYR A 239 6.09 -31.87 7.74
N VAL A 240 6.01 -33.08 7.18
CA VAL A 240 7.14 -33.77 6.56
C VAL A 240 6.81 -34.20 5.14
N ASN A 241 7.80 -34.21 4.25
CA ASN A 241 7.64 -34.79 2.92
C ASN A 241 7.63 -36.33 2.99
N ALA A 242 7.46 -36.99 1.85
CA ALA A 242 7.43 -38.46 1.78
C ALA A 242 8.69 -39.16 2.33
N ALA A 243 9.83 -38.46 2.37
CA ALA A 243 11.09 -38.95 2.93
C ALA A 243 11.24 -38.66 4.44
N GLY A 244 10.21 -38.09 5.09
CA GLY A 244 10.24 -37.74 6.51
C GLY A 244 11.01 -36.44 6.82
N GLN A 245 11.40 -35.66 5.79
CA GLN A 245 12.11 -34.40 6.00
C GLN A 245 11.12 -33.28 6.30
N SER A 246 11.43 -32.46 7.30
CA SER A 246 10.57 -31.33 7.69
C SER A 246 10.45 -30.29 6.57
N VAL A 247 9.20 -29.92 6.26
CA VAL A 247 8.84 -28.84 5.32
C VAL A 247 8.09 -27.70 6.01
N GLY A 248 7.89 -27.79 7.32
CA GLY A 248 7.25 -26.77 8.13
C GLY A 248 6.75 -27.33 9.46
N ALA A 249 6.34 -26.44 10.36
CA ALA A 249 5.69 -26.82 11.61
C ALA A 249 4.67 -25.76 12.03
N TYR A 250 3.68 -26.18 12.81
CA TYR A 250 2.68 -25.31 13.42
C TYR A 250 2.46 -25.72 14.87
N THR A 251 2.48 -24.75 15.78
CA THR A 251 2.16 -24.98 17.19
C THR A 251 0.73 -24.57 17.46
N TRP A 252 -0.12 -25.56 17.71
CA TRP A 252 -1.50 -25.33 18.12
C TRP A 252 -1.57 -25.11 19.63
N ILE A 253 -2.06 -23.95 20.05
CA ILE A 253 -2.40 -23.69 21.45
C ILE A 253 -3.86 -24.13 21.65
N ILE A 254 -4.08 -25.09 22.54
CA ILE A 254 -5.41 -25.64 22.84
C ILE A 254 -6.14 -24.68 23.76
N GLN A 255 -7.40 -24.38 23.44
CA GLN A 255 -8.19 -23.45 24.24
C GLN A 255 -9.00 -24.15 25.29
N LYS A 256 -9.30 -23.40 26.36
CA LYS A 256 -10.24 -23.87 27.37
C LYS A 256 -11.63 -24.15 26.78
N THR A 257 -12.03 -23.42 25.73
CA THR A 257 -13.27 -23.65 24.98
C THR A 257 -13.26 -24.91 24.13
N ASP A 258 -12.09 -25.46 23.81
CA ASP A 258 -11.94 -26.69 23.04
C ASP A 258 -12.05 -27.92 23.96
N LEU A 259 -12.12 -27.72 25.27
CA LEU A 259 -12.14 -28.80 26.26
C LEU A 259 -13.57 -29.23 26.60
N LYS A 260 -13.72 -30.51 26.96
CA LYS A 260 -14.89 -31.02 27.67
C LYS A 260 -15.01 -30.29 29.02
N ASP A 261 -16.23 -30.26 29.54
CA ASP A 261 -16.49 -29.72 30.87
C ASP A 261 -15.61 -30.43 31.91
N SER A 262 -15.06 -29.63 32.84
CA SER A 262 -14.15 -30.08 33.90
C SER A 262 -12.81 -30.69 33.45
N ALA A 263 -12.53 -30.81 32.14
CA ALA A 263 -11.23 -31.29 31.68
C ALA A 263 -10.12 -30.26 31.96
N THR A 264 -8.96 -30.76 32.39
CA THR A 264 -7.78 -29.96 32.70
C THR A 264 -6.73 -30.08 31.60
N LEU A 265 -6.13 -28.96 31.22
CA LEU A 265 -5.05 -28.92 30.23
C LEU A 265 -3.71 -29.06 30.96
N THR A 266 -3.07 -30.21 30.79
CA THR A 266 -1.80 -30.55 31.43
C THR A 266 -0.93 -31.33 30.44
N ASN A 267 0.40 -31.14 30.50
CA ASN A 267 1.32 -31.92 29.68
C ASN A 267 1.07 -33.44 29.82
N GLY A 268 1.03 -34.15 28.70
CA GLY A 268 0.76 -35.58 28.63
C GLY A 268 -0.72 -35.98 28.57
N ALA A 269 -1.67 -35.06 28.77
CA ALA A 269 -3.10 -35.37 28.63
C ALA A 269 -3.44 -35.75 27.18
N LYS A 270 -4.16 -36.85 26.96
CA LYS A 270 -4.58 -37.28 25.62
C LYS A 270 -5.68 -36.38 25.09
N LEU A 271 -5.55 -35.95 23.84
CA LEU A 271 -6.50 -35.05 23.20
C LEU A 271 -7.91 -35.64 23.10
N GLY A 272 -8.04 -36.94 22.78
CA GLY A 272 -9.35 -37.60 22.71
C GLY A 272 -10.11 -37.61 24.04
N ASP A 273 -9.39 -37.56 25.15
CA ASP A 273 -9.97 -37.57 26.49
C ASP A 273 -10.45 -36.16 26.88
N ILE A 274 -9.73 -35.12 26.48
CA ILE A 274 -9.97 -33.75 26.94
C ILE A 274 -10.73 -32.85 25.96
N LEU A 275 -10.67 -33.10 24.65
CA LEU A 275 -11.30 -32.22 23.65
C LEU A 275 -12.80 -32.49 23.51
N ASN A 276 -13.60 -31.43 23.40
CA ASN A 276 -15.04 -31.54 23.12
C ASN A 276 -15.32 -31.98 21.67
N ASN A 277 -14.46 -31.61 20.72
CA ASN A 277 -14.46 -32.07 19.33
C ASN A 277 -13.24 -32.97 19.06
N PRO A 278 -13.40 -34.29 18.86
CA PRO A 278 -12.28 -35.20 18.65
C PRO A 278 -11.57 -35.00 17.30
N THR A 279 -12.14 -34.23 16.37
CA THR A 279 -11.56 -33.95 15.04
C THR A 279 -10.80 -32.62 14.97
N GLU A 280 -10.74 -31.87 16.08
CA GLU A 280 -10.20 -30.51 16.10
C GLU A 280 -8.72 -30.48 15.67
N LEU A 281 -7.91 -31.42 16.15
CA LEU A 281 -6.49 -31.51 15.75
C LEU A 281 -6.34 -31.72 14.23
N THR A 282 -7.19 -32.53 13.62
CA THR A 282 -7.18 -32.74 12.16
C THR A 282 -7.57 -31.46 11.44
N THR A 283 -8.61 -30.77 11.90
CA THR A 283 -9.05 -29.49 11.33
C THR A 283 -7.95 -28.43 11.39
N VAL A 284 -7.30 -28.32 12.55
CA VAL A 284 -6.17 -27.40 12.76
C VAL A 284 -5.00 -27.76 11.85
N ALA A 285 -4.64 -29.05 11.76
CA ALA A 285 -3.59 -29.52 10.86
C ALA A 285 -3.87 -29.19 9.38
N THR A 286 -5.05 -29.53 8.87
CA THR A 286 -5.42 -29.26 7.47
C THR A 286 -5.42 -27.76 7.17
N LYS A 287 -5.86 -26.91 8.11
CA LYS A 287 -5.88 -25.46 7.96
C LYS A 287 -4.48 -24.82 7.92
N ASN A 288 -3.48 -25.48 8.53
CA ASN A 288 -2.14 -24.93 8.71
C ASN A 288 -1.05 -25.67 7.90
N VAL A 289 -1.45 -26.39 6.84
CA VAL A 289 -0.49 -26.98 5.89
C VAL A 289 0.38 -25.88 5.28
N PRO A 290 1.70 -26.07 5.18
CA PRO A 290 2.60 -25.09 4.56
C PRO A 290 2.20 -24.76 3.11
N THR A 291 2.36 -23.50 2.72
CA THR A 291 2.11 -23.06 1.33
C THR A 291 2.91 -23.91 0.34
N GLY A 292 2.27 -24.36 -0.74
CA GLY A 292 2.89 -25.22 -1.75
C GLY A 292 2.77 -26.72 -1.45
N TYR A 293 2.10 -27.10 -0.36
CA TYR A 293 1.85 -28.49 0.03
C TYR A 293 0.37 -28.78 0.28
N LYS A 294 0.00 -30.06 0.20
CA LYS A 294 -1.29 -30.60 0.64
C LYS A 294 -1.06 -31.77 1.58
N ILE A 295 -2.04 -32.11 2.43
CA ILE A 295 -1.99 -33.37 3.19
C ILE A 295 -1.80 -34.53 2.21
N SER A 296 -0.91 -35.47 2.54
CA SER A 296 -0.67 -36.62 1.68
C SER A 296 -1.90 -37.51 1.62
N ASP A 297 -2.28 -37.88 0.40
CA ASP A 297 -3.38 -38.84 0.16
C ASP A 297 -2.89 -40.29 0.33
N THR A 298 -1.57 -40.50 0.45
CA THR A 298 -0.93 -41.83 0.42
C THR A 298 -0.24 -42.20 1.73
N GLN A 299 0.06 -41.24 2.61
CA GLN A 299 0.70 -41.47 3.89
C GLN A 299 -0.11 -40.88 5.05
N SER A 300 -0.33 -41.71 6.08
CA SER A 300 -1.07 -41.30 7.29
C SER A 300 -0.15 -40.65 8.33
N PRO A 301 -0.68 -39.76 9.20
CA PRO A 301 0.06 -39.20 10.34
C PRO A 301 0.66 -40.28 11.27
N THR A 302 1.72 -39.95 12.01
CA THR A 302 2.41 -40.90 12.93
C THR A 302 1.55 -41.40 14.08
N ASN A 303 0.53 -40.64 14.47
CA ASN A 303 -0.38 -40.99 15.55
C ASN A 303 -1.82 -40.70 15.12
N LEU A 304 -2.76 -41.48 15.65
CA LEU A 304 -4.17 -41.12 15.58
C LEU A 304 -4.38 -39.81 16.34
N PRO A 305 -5.11 -38.82 15.79
CA PRO A 305 -5.31 -37.52 16.43
C PRO A 305 -5.80 -37.60 17.89
N ALA A 306 -6.68 -38.56 18.19
CA ALA A 306 -7.20 -38.78 19.54
C ALA A 306 -6.14 -39.26 20.56
N SER A 307 -5.08 -39.93 20.09
CA SER A 307 -4.00 -40.47 20.92
C SER A 307 -2.85 -39.49 21.14
N VAL A 308 -2.85 -38.36 20.43
CA VAL A 308 -1.87 -37.29 20.61
C VAL A 308 -2.03 -36.69 22.00
N THR A 309 -0.93 -36.30 22.64
CA THR A 309 -0.94 -35.71 23.97
C THR A 309 -0.55 -34.24 23.94
N VAL A 310 -1.12 -33.45 24.86
CA VAL A 310 -0.66 -32.08 25.13
C VAL A 310 0.85 -32.09 25.42
N GLY A 311 1.58 -31.13 24.86
CA GLY A 311 3.02 -30.96 25.01
C GLY A 311 3.88 -31.78 24.04
N THR A 312 3.28 -32.64 23.21
CA THR A 312 4.06 -33.47 22.27
C THR A 312 4.71 -32.67 21.16
N ASN A 313 5.87 -33.15 20.70
CA ASN A 313 6.58 -32.69 19.52
C ASN A 313 6.65 -33.74 18.41
N ASP A 314 6.04 -34.92 18.60
CA ASP A 314 6.26 -36.10 17.75
C ASP A 314 5.09 -36.36 16.79
N TYR A 315 4.12 -35.44 16.73
CA TYR A 315 3.01 -35.54 15.80
C TYR A 315 3.46 -35.06 14.41
N LEU A 316 3.66 -36.03 13.51
CA LEU A 316 4.08 -35.81 12.14
C LEU A 316 2.90 -35.97 11.19
N ILE A 317 2.81 -35.05 10.23
CA ILE A 317 1.84 -35.10 9.15
C ILE A 317 2.60 -35.12 7.83
N TYR A 318 2.34 -36.16 7.04
CA TYR A 318 2.90 -36.26 5.70
C TYR A 318 2.16 -35.33 4.76
N VAL A 319 2.92 -34.60 3.97
CA VAL A 319 2.42 -33.67 2.97
C VAL A 319 3.10 -33.90 1.63
N ASP A 320 2.30 -33.79 0.57
CA ASP A 320 2.78 -33.87 -0.80
C ASP A 320 2.90 -32.46 -1.37
N PRO A 321 3.94 -32.18 -2.19
CA PRO A 321 4.00 -30.92 -2.92
C PRO A 321 2.76 -30.79 -3.80
N VAL A 322 2.18 -29.59 -3.84
CA VAL A 322 1.12 -29.27 -4.79
C VAL A 322 1.76 -29.15 -6.17
N THR A 323 1.62 -30.18 -6.99
CA THR A 323 1.91 -30.10 -8.43
C THR A 323 0.82 -29.29 -9.10
N MET A 324 1.17 -28.12 -9.63
CA MET A 324 0.24 -27.33 -10.41
C MET A 324 0.03 -27.98 -11.77
N ASN A 325 -1.17 -28.49 -12.03
CA ASN A 325 -1.48 -29.22 -13.26
C ASN A 325 -1.60 -28.30 -14.49
N PHE A 326 -1.95 -27.04 -14.26
CA PHE A 326 -2.17 -26.06 -15.32
C PHE A 326 -1.40 -24.78 -15.02
N THR A 327 -0.31 -24.57 -15.75
CA THR A 327 0.51 -23.37 -15.67
C THR A 327 0.32 -22.57 -16.94
N SER A 328 -0.14 -21.33 -16.81
CA SER A 328 -0.33 -20.43 -17.94
C SER A 328 0.98 -19.73 -18.32
N PRO A 329 1.49 -19.89 -19.55
CA PRO A 329 2.57 -19.05 -20.05
C PRO A 329 2.09 -17.60 -20.26
N VAL A 330 3.01 -16.64 -20.29
CA VAL A 330 2.69 -15.22 -20.49
C VAL A 330 3.29 -14.70 -21.80
N ALA A 331 2.51 -13.88 -22.51
CA ALA A 331 2.92 -13.17 -23.72
C ALA A 331 2.67 -11.66 -23.55
N TYR A 332 3.54 -10.84 -24.14
CA TYR A 332 3.62 -9.40 -23.87
C TYR A 332 3.11 -8.60 -25.05
N TYR A 333 2.21 -7.65 -24.84
CA TYR A 333 1.53 -6.89 -25.90
C TYR A 333 1.54 -5.39 -25.65
N LEU A 334 1.52 -4.61 -26.73
CA LEU A 334 1.34 -3.17 -26.69
C LEU A 334 -0.13 -2.78 -26.59
N THR A 335 -0.45 -1.86 -25.69
CA THR A 335 -1.83 -1.40 -25.46
C THR A 335 -2.37 -0.57 -26.63
N ASN A 336 -1.53 0.23 -27.28
CA ASN A 336 -1.93 1.13 -28.36
C ASN A 336 -2.13 0.41 -29.70
N THR A 337 -1.35 -0.63 -30.00
CA THR A 337 -1.39 -1.31 -31.31
C THR A 337 -1.93 -2.74 -31.24
N GLY A 338 -2.02 -3.33 -30.05
CA GLY A 338 -2.35 -4.75 -29.88
C GLY A 338 -1.27 -5.71 -30.39
N GLN A 339 -0.12 -5.20 -30.84
CA GLN A 339 0.99 -6.02 -31.36
C GLN A 339 1.76 -6.67 -30.22
N GLN A 340 2.25 -7.88 -30.46
CA GLN A 340 3.11 -8.58 -29.51
C GLN A 340 4.48 -7.90 -29.45
N ILE A 341 4.98 -7.70 -28.24
CA ILE A 341 6.35 -7.22 -27.99
C ILE A 341 7.28 -8.41 -28.19
N SER A 342 8.17 -8.32 -29.17
CA SER A 342 9.17 -9.36 -29.44
C SER A 342 10.35 -9.24 -28.46
N PRO A 343 11.06 -10.35 -28.14
CA PRO A 343 12.22 -10.31 -27.26
C PRO A 343 13.30 -9.34 -27.75
N SER A 344 13.50 -9.22 -29.07
CA SER A 344 14.44 -8.29 -29.71
C SER A 344 14.15 -6.81 -29.44
N GLN A 345 12.94 -6.48 -28.97
CA GLN A 345 12.58 -5.12 -28.58
C GLN A 345 12.89 -4.83 -27.11
N LEU A 346 13.28 -5.85 -26.34
CA LEU A 346 13.58 -5.79 -24.92
C LEU A 346 15.08 -5.83 -24.64
N LYS A 347 15.47 -5.23 -23.53
CA LYS A 347 16.86 -5.26 -23.05
C LYS A 347 17.33 -6.70 -22.94
N ALA A 348 18.56 -6.97 -23.40
CA ALA A 348 19.17 -8.31 -23.46
C ALA A 348 18.45 -9.32 -24.38
N ASN A 349 17.58 -8.85 -25.29
CA ASN A 349 16.90 -9.67 -26.30
C ASN A 349 16.09 -10.84 -25.71
N THR A 350 15.54 -10.68 -24.51
CA THR A 350 14.87 -11.73 -23.77
C THR A 350 13.63 -11.22 -23.04
N TYR A 351 12.68 -12.11 -22.77
CA TYR A 351 11.57 -11.83 -21.87
C TYR A 351 12.02 -11.90 -20.40
N PRO A 352 11.26 -11.27 -19.48
CA PRO A 352 11.47 -11.48 -18.05
C PRO A 352 11.48 -12.96 -17.68
N ILE A 353 12.55 -13.40 -17.02
CA ILE A 353 12.66 -14.77 -16.48
C ILE A 353 11.97 -14.81 -15.12
N LEU A 354 10.91 -15.62 -15.02
CA LEU A 354 10.15 -15.82 -13.80
C LEU A 354 10.70 -17.02 -13.01
N THR A 355 10.75 -16.88 -11.70
CA THR A 355 11.02 -17.98 -10.76
C THR A 355 9.79 -18.88 -10.63
N ASP A 356 9.96 -20.08 -10.07
CA ASP A 356 8.82 -20.99 -9.83
C ASP A 356 7.74 -20.36 -8.95
N ALA A 357 8.12 -19.55 -7.96
CA ALA A 357 7.18 -18.81 -7.11
C ALA A 357 6.40 -17.72 -7.88
N GLU A 358 7.05 -17.05 -8.83
CA GLU A 358 6.41 -16.05 -9.71
C GLU A 358 5.52 -16.72 -10.75
N MET A 359 5.93 -17.87 -11.28
CA MET A 359 5.12 -18.69 -12.19
C MET A 359 3.87 -19.25 -11.50
N ALA A 360 3.96 -19.59 -10.22
CA ALA A 360 2.83 -20.10 -9.44
C ALA A 360 1.65 -19.11 -9.36
N VAL A 361 1.88 -17.81 -9.59
CA VAL A 361 0.81 -16.79 -9.69
C VAL A 361 -0.12 -17.07 -10.87
N PHE A 362 0.39 -17.69 -11.93
CA PHE A 362 -0.32 -18.03 -13.16
C PHE A 362 -0.67 -19.52 -13.25
N SER A 363 -0.65 -20.22 -12.12
CA SER A 363 -0.85 -21.67 -12.08
C SER A 363 -2.04 -22.05 -11.20
N SER A 364 -2.66 -23.19 -11.53
CA SER A 364 -3.77 -23.78 -10.79
C SER A 364 -3.76 -25.30 -10.89
N ASN A 365 -4.43 -25.95 -9.94
CA ASN A 365 -4.72 -27.38 -9.98
C ASN A 365 -5.89 -27.74 -10.94
N THR A 366 -6.72 -26.76 -11.29
CA THR A 366 -7.89 -26.89 -12.15
C THR A 366 -7.82 -25.93 -13.33
N GLN A 367 -8.41 -26.31 -14.46
CA GLN A 367 -8.52 -25.49 -15.67
C GLN A 367 -9.61 -24.40 -15.55
N GLY A 368 -9.80 -23.84 -14.35
CA GLY A 368 -10.77 -22.78 -14.07
C GLY A 368 -10.39 -21.45 -14.75
N THR A 369 -11.33 -20.51 -14.79
CA THR A 369 -11.10 -19.16 -15.32
C THR A 369 -10.08 -18.39 -14.49
N ILE A 370 -9.20 -17.62 -15.13
CA ILE A 370 -8.24 -16.75 -14.46
C ILE A 370 -8.97 -15.60 -13.76
N PRO A 371 -8.91 -15.50 -12.42
CA PRO A 371 -9.54 -14.38 -11.71
C PRO A 371 -8.82 -13.06 -12.02
N ALA A 372 -9.55 -11.96 -12.22
CA ALA A 372 -8.95 -10.64 -12.45
C ALA A 372 -7.97 -10.20 -11.34
N LYS A 373 -8.17 -10.68 -10.11
CA LYS A 373 -7.27 -10.44 -8.96
C LYS A 373 -5.86 -11.03 -9.12
N VAL A 374 -5.64 -11.97 -10.04
CA VAL A 374 -4.29 -12.46 -10.36
C VAL A 374 -3.41 -11.30 -10.82
N PHE A 375 -3.99 -10.34 -11.55
CA PHE A 375 -3.31 -9.14 -12.03
C PHE A 375 -3.23 -8.01 -11.00
N ASP A 376 -3.64 -8.26 -9.74
CA ASP A 376 -3.36 -7.42 -8.56
C ASP A 376 -2.11 -7.86 -7.80
N ASN A 377 -1.47 -8.96 -8.23
CA ASN A 377 -0.29 -9.50 -7.56
C ASN A 377 0.88 -8.50 -7.61
N THR A 378 1.70 -8.51 -6.54
CA THR A 378 2.86 -7.61 -6.39
C THR A 378 3.89 -7.73 -7.51
N ILE A 379 3.93 -8.85 -8.25
CA ILE A 379 4.80 -9.02 -9.43
C ILE A 379 4.58 -7.93 -10.50
N PHE A 380 3.39 -7.31 -10.52
CA PHE A 380 3.00 -6.22 -11.41
C PHE A 380 3.18 -4.81 -10.80
N SER A 381 3.65 -4.71 -9.55
CA SER A 381 3.85 -3.43 -8.83
C SER A 381 5.28 -2.91 -8.98
N ASP A 382 5.46 -1.58 -8.97
CA ASP A 382 6.73 -0.87 -9.21
C ASP A 382 7.96 -1.55 -8.56
N SER A 383 9.03 -1.66 -9.33
CA SER A 383 10.29 -2.38 -9.04
C SER A 383 10.27 -3.90 -9.21
N ASN A 384 9.12 -4.51 -9.53
CA ASN A 384 9.04 -5.94 -9.85
C ASN A 384 9.09 -6.22 -11.36
N LYS A 385 9.47 -7.46 -11.73
CA LYS A 385 9.83 -7.86 -13.10
C LYS A 385 8.75 -7.61 -14.15
N LEU A 386 7.47 -7.69 -13.77
CA LEU A 386 6.36 -7.51 -14.70
C LEU A 386 5.71 -6.13 -14.62
N ALA A 387 6.12 -5.26 -13.69
CA ALA A 387 5.59 -3.90 -13.57
C ALA A 387 6.01 -3.01 -14.74
N THR A 388 7.26 -3.16 -15.18
CA THR A 388 7.82 -2.46 -16.33
C THR A 388 8.71 -3.37 -17.16
N LEU A 389 8.65 -3.24 -18.49
CA LEU A 389 9.65 -3.82 -19.38
C LEU A 389 10.59 -2.73 -19.88
N THR A 390 11.89 -3.00 -19.86
CA THR A 390 12.90 -2.11 -20.43
C THR A 390 13.17 -2.53 -21.86
N GLY A 391 12.99 -1.61 -22.81
CA GLY A 391 13.30 -1.87 -24.20
C GLY A 391 14.78 -1.77 -24.55
N VAL A 392 15.13 -2.08 -25.79
CA VAL A 392 16.46 -1.80 -26.34
C VAL A 392 16.65 -0.29 -26.52
N ALA A 393 17.86 0.21 -26.28
CA ALA A 393 18.19 1.61 -26.49
C ALA A 393 18.09 1.98 -27.98
N VAL A 394 17.38 3.07 -28.28
CA VAL A 394 17.19 3.60 -29.63
C VAL A 394 17.85 4.96 -29.76
N THR A 395 18.52 5.19 -30.89
CA THR A 395 19.04 6.50 -31.27
C THR A 395 17.91 7.29 -31.91
N ASN A 396 17.51 8.39 -31.28
CA ASN A 396 16.50 9.29 -31.78
C ASN A 396 17.06 10.12 -32.96
N ALA A 397 16.17 10.73 -33.74
CA ALA A 397 16.55 11.55 -34.90
C ALA A 397 17.44 12.76 -34.55
N ASP A 398 17.43 13.20 -33.29
CA ASP A 398 18.28 14.28 -32.76
C ASP A 398 19.67 13.80 -32.28
N GLY A 399 20.02 12.53 -32.51
CA GLY A 399 21.28 11.91 -32.09
C GLY A 399 21.32 11.50 -30.61
N THR A 400 20.26 11.74 -29.84
CA THR A 400 20.18 11.29 -28.44
C THR A 400 19.76 9.84 -28.34
N THR A 401 20.31 9.10 -27.38
CA THR A 401 19.88 7.73 -27.08
C THR A 401 18.75 7.76 -26.05
N SER A 402 17.64 7.05 -26.32
CA SER A 402 16.58 6.82 -25.34
C SER A 402 16.30 5.33 -25.15
N THR A 403 15.92 4.93 -23.94
CA THR A 403 15.51 3.57 -23.65
C THR A 403 14.01 3.57 -23.37
N PRO A 404 13.18 2.97 -24.25
CA PRO A 404 11.75 2.94 -24.04
C PRO A 404 11.45 2.09 -22.80
N THR A 405 10.53 2.58 -21.97
CA THR A 405 10.00 1.85 -20.82
C THR A 405 8.52 1.58 -21.07
N TYR A 406 8.14 0.31 -20.99
CA TYR A 406 6.76 -0.13 -21.17
C TYR A 406 6.16 -0.40 -19.78
N TYR A 407 5.05 0.24 -19.45
CA TYR A 407 4.40 0.13 -18.13
C TYR A 407 3.21 -0.82 -18.18
N PHE A 408 3.09 -1.72 -17.22
CA PHE A 408 1.99 -2.68 -17.17
C PHE A 408 0.62 -1.98 -17.15
N ASN A 409 -0.28 -2.42 -18.03
CA ASN A 409 -1.65 -1.95 -18.12
C ASN A 409 -2.60 -3.04 -17.63
N LYS A 410 -2.97 -2.94 -16.36
CA LYS A 410 -3.89 -3.88 -15.72
C LYS A 410 -5.25 -3.95 -16.43
N SER A 411 -5.82 -2.80 -16.79
CA SER A 411 -7.16 -2.75 -17.37
C SER A 411 -7.24 -3.51 -18.69
N ALA A 412 -6.30 -3.25 -19.59
CA ALA A 412 -6.20 -3.95 -20.87
C ALA A 412 -5.88 -5.45 -20.70
N THR A 413 -5.01 -5.78 -19.74
CA THR A 413 -4.68 -7.17 -19.40
C THR A 413 -5.90 -7.94 -18.88
N VAL A 414 -6.65 -7.38 -17.94
CA VAL A 414 -7.87 -8.01 -17.41
C VAL A 414 -8.89 -8.20 -18.53
N ALA A 415 -9.10 -7.20 -19.38
CA ALA A 415 -10.04 -7.30 -20.49
C ALA A 415 -9.64 -8.39 -21.51
N ALA A 416 -8.35 -8.48 -21.86
CA ALA A 416 -7.87 -9.46 -22.83
C ALA A 416 -7.88 -10.90 -22.33
N ASN A 417 -7.89 -11.11 -21.00
CA ASN A 417 -7.89 -12.43 -20.37
C ASN A 417 -9.22 -12.74 -19.67
N ALA A 418 -10.30 -12.00 -19.96
CA ALA A 418 -11.59 -12.14 -19.28
C ALA A 418 -12.21 -13.56 -19.40
N SER A 419 -11.84 -14.31 -20.43
CA SER A 419 -12.31 -15.68 -20.67
C SER A 419 -11.17 -16.72 -20.63
N ALA A 420 -9.95 -16.31 -20.28
CA ALA A 420 -8.81 -17.22 -20.22
C ALA A 420 -8.96 -18.20 -19.05
N LYS A 421 -8.49 -19.43 -19.25
CA LYS A 421 -8.41 -20.47 -18.24
C LYS A 421 -6.95 -20.74 -17.89
N TYR A 422 -6.70 -21.28 -16.69
CA TYR A 422 -5.38 -21.76 -16.33
C TYR A 422 -4.88 -22.80 -17.35
N GLY A 423 -3.65 -22.63 -17.83
CA GLY A 423 -3.07 -23.38 -18.96
C GLY A 423 -3.09 -22.62 -20.29
N ASP A 424 -3.97 -21.63 -20.46
CA ASP A 424 -3.96 -20.76 -21.64
C ASP A 424 -2.78 -19.77 -21.56
N THR A 425 -2.31 -19.31 -22.73
CA THR A 425 -1.33 -18.21 -22.79
C THR A 425 -1.98 -16.89 -22.42
N LEU A 426 -1.55 -16.26 -21.33
CA LEU A 426 -2.08 -14.96 -20.87
C LEU A 426 -1.43 -13.81 -21.63
N LYS A 427 -2.26 -12.84 -22.01
CA LYS A 427 -1.81 -11.62 -22.69
C LYS A 427 -1.61 -10.49 -21.70
N LEU A 428 -0.36 -10.17 -21.38
CA LEU A 428 0.01 -9.03 -20.54
C LEU A 428 0.20 -7.78 -21.39
N TYR A 429 -0.60 -6.75 -21.14
CA TYR A 429 -0.56 -5.50 -21.89
C TYR A 429 0.32 -4.47 -21.22
N TYR A 430 1.09 -3.75 -22.03
CA TYR A 430 1.97 -2.67 -21.59
C TYR A 430 1.73 -1.40 -22.40
N THR A 431 1.86 -0.26 -21.76
CA THR A 431 1.73 1.07 -22.37
C THR A 431 3.11 1.70 -22.48
N GLN A 432 3.51 2.04 -23.70
CA GLN A 432 4.64 2.93 -23.93
C GLN A 432 4.12 4.37 -23.89
N PRO A 433 4.59 5.23 -22.97
CA PRO A 433 4.22 6.63 -23.00
C PRO A 433 4.68 7.24 -24.32
N GLN A 434 3.75 7.81 -25.08
CA GLN A 434 4.07 8.61 -26.25
C GLN A 434 4.86 9.83 -25.76
N ARG A 435 5.99 10.12 -26.42
CA ARG A 435 6.77 11.33 -26.17
C ARG A 435 6.12 12.55 -26.80
#